data_AF-A0A0A1YRG0-F1
#
_entry.id   AF-A0A0A1YRG0-F1
#
_cell.length_a   1.000
_cell.length_b   1.000
_cell.length_c   1.000
_cell.angle_alpha   90.00
_cell.angle_beta   90.00
_cell.angle_gamma   90.00
#
_symmetry.space_group_name_H-M   'P 1'
#
loop_
_entity.id
_entity.type
_entity.pdbx_description
1 polymer ?
#
loop_
_entity_poly.entity_id
_entity_poly.type
_entity_poly.pdbx_seq_one_letter_code
_entity_poly.pdbx_strand_id
1 'polypeptide(L)' 'MSARTIAPSPEEPRFLRLPEVELAVGKKRSTIYRDIAAGKFPTPYDLGSSRSVGWLSTEISAWILSRPRVQLRGRHNND' A
#
# COMPACT_ATOMS: atom_id res chain seq x y z
N MET A 1 28.63 -25.35 9.92
CA MET A 1 28.70 -24.10 9.16
C MET A 1 27.30 -23.79 8.65
N SER A 2 26.48 -23.11 9.44
CA SER A 2 25.07 -22.88 9.09
C SER A 2 24.95 -21.55 8.34
N ALA A 3 24.52 -21.62 7.08
CA ALA A 3 24.16 -20.46 6.30
C ALA A 3 23.01 -19.73 7.01
N ARG A 4 23.28 -18.53 7.52
CA ARG A 4 22.24 -17.66 8.05
C ARG A 4 21.51 -17.07 6.86
N THR A 5 20.36 -17.65 6.49
CA THR A 5 19.43 -17.01 5.57
C THR A 5 18.93 -15.74 6.25
N ILE A 6 19.50 -14.58 5.91
CA ILE A 6 18.97 -13.28 6.32
C ILE A 6 17.75 -13.05 5.43
N ALA A 7 16.60 -13.58 5.86
CA ALA A 7 15.33 -13.12 5.29
C ALA A 7 15.24 -11.61 5.61
N PRO A 8 14.95 -10.75 4.64
CA PRO A 8 14.79 -9.32 4.91
C PRO A 8 13.73 -9.16 5.99
N SER A 9 14.09 -8.46 7.08
CA SER A 9 13.17 -8.26 8.19
C SER A 9 11.96 -7.44 7.71
N PRO A 10 10.74 -7.69 8.21
CA PRO A 10 9.55 -6.96 7.79
C PRO A 10 9.61 -5.46 8.10
N GLU A 11 10.57 -5.02 8.92
CA GLU A 11 10.79 -3.61 9.29
C GLU A 11 11.77 -2.86 8.38
N GLU A 12 12.50 -3.56 7.49
CA GLU A 12 13.41 -2.88 6.58
C GLU A 12 12.66 -2.16 5.45
N PRO A 13 13.01 -0.89 5.17
CA PRO A 13 12.41 -0.16 4.07
C PRO A 13 12.79 -0.82 2.74
N ARG A 14 11.78 -1.22 1.97
CA ARG A 14 11.94 -1.77 0.63
C ARG A 14 10.91 -1.19 -0.32
N PHE A 15 11.20 -1.21 -1.62
CA PHE A 15 10.21 -0.81 -2.61
C PHE A 15 9.24 -1.96 -2.90
N LEU A 16 7.96 -1.68 -2.77
CA LEU A 16 6.86 -2.53 -3.21
C LEU A 16 6.49 -2.17 -4.64
N ARG A 17 6.39 -3.18 -5.50
CA ARG A 17 5.83 -3.03 -6.85
C ARG A 17 4.31 -3.02 -6.80
N LEU A 18 3.68 -2.57 -7.88
CA LEU A 18 2.22 -2.43 -7.94
C LEU A 18 1.44 -3.70 -7.49
N PRO A 19 1.79 -4.93 -7.90
CA PRO A 19 1.09 -6.12 -7.41
C PRO A 19 1.19 -6.31 -5.90
N GLU A 20 2.35 -6.01 -5.30
CA GLU A 20 2.54 -6.08 -3.84
C GLU A 20 1.75 -5.00 -3.12
N VAL A 21 1.66 -3.79 -3.70
CA VAL A 21 0.82 -2.72 -3.17
C VAL A 21 -0.66 -3.07 -3.24
N GLU A 22 -1.14 -3.62 -4.36
CA GLU A 22 -2.53 -4.09 -4.49
C GLU A 22 -2.89 -5.10 -3.41
N LEU A 23 -1.98 -6.04 -3.12
CA LEU A 23 -2.13 -7.02 -2.04
C LEU A 23 -2.11 -6.35 -0.66
N ALA A 24 -1.17 -5.45 -0.40
CA ALA A 24 -1.00 -4.79 0.90
C ALA A 24 -2.19 -3.89 1.27
N VAL A 25 -2.74 -3.16 0.30
CA VAL A 25 -3.81 -2.18 0.56
C VAL A 25 -5.21 -2.69 0.20
N GLY A 26 -5.31 -3.89 -0.38
CA GLY A 26 -6.59 -4.50 -0.79
C GLY A 26 -7.34 -3.71 -1.87
N LYS A 27 -6.66 -2.85 -2.62
CA LYS A 27 -7.23 -2.02 -3.70
C LYS A 27 -6.70 -2.50 -5.04
N LYS A 28 -7.57 -2.48 -6.06
CA LYS A 28 -7.15 -2.73 -7.45
C LYS A 28 -6.40 -1.54 -8.02
N ARG A 29 -5.53 -1.80 -8.98
CA ARG A 29 -4.70 -0.85 -9.74
C ARG A 29 -5.44 0.41 -10.13
N SER A 30 -6.62 0.28 -10.75
CA SER A 30 -7.40 1.43 -11.21
C SER A 30 -7.83 2.35 -10.07
N THR A 31 -8.16 1.77 -8.91
CA THR A 31 -8.49 2.54 -7.70
C THR A 31 -7.26 3.21 -7.11
N ILE A 32 -6.11 2.53 -7.10
CA ILE A 32 -4.84 3.13 -6.66
C ILE A 32 -4.51 4.35 -7.50
N TYR A 33 -4.51 4.24 -8.84
CA TYR A 33 -4.22 5.38 -9.71
C TYR A 33 -5.25 6.51 -9.60
N ARG A 34 -6.54 6.20 -9.41
CA ARG A 34 -7.56 7.20 -9.14
C ARG A 34 -7.30 7.93 -7.81
N ASP A 35 -6.95 7.19 -6.77
CA ASP A 35 -6.67 7.77 -5.46
C ASP A 35 -5.37 8.60 -5.48
N ILE A 36 -4.36 8.21 -6.27
CA ILE A 36 -3.16 9.02 -6.54
C ILE A 36 -3.53 10.34 -7.23
N ALA A 37 -4.32 10.27 -8.32
CA ALA A 37 -4.77 11.47 -9.03
C ALA A 37 -5.62 12.40 -8.14
N ALA A 38 -6.33 11.84 -7.16
CA ALA A 38 -7.10 12.57 -6.15
C ALA A 38 -6.26 13.04 -4.94
N GLY A 39 -4.97 12.75 -4.88
CA GLY A 39 -4.09 13.09 -3.74
C GLY A 39 -4.39 12.32 -2.45
N LYS A 40 -5.07 11.17 -2.54
CA LYS A 40 -5.51 10.34 -1.40
C LYS A 40 -4.64 9.11 -1.16
N PHE A 41 -3.64 8.88 -2.00
CA PHE A 41 -2.73 7.75 -1.94
C PHE A 41 -1.29 8.20 -2.25
N PRO A 42 -0.26 7.60 -1.62
CA PRO A 42 1.13 7.96 -1.87
C PRO A 42 1.51 7.84 -3.36
N THR A 43 2.23 8.83 -3.88
CA THR A 43 2.80 8.75 -5.23
C THR A 43 3.96 7.76 -5.26
N PRO A 44 4.14 6.99 -6.34
CA PRO A 44 5.28 6.10 -6.44
C PRO A 44 6.60 6.85 -6.67
N TYR A 45 7.69 6.21 -6.26
CA TYR A 45 9.05 6.54 -6.65
C TYR A 45 9.37 5.94 -8.03
N ASP A 46 10.09 6.69 -8.85
CA ASP A 46 10.73 6.16 -10.06
C ASP A 46 11.96 5.32 -9.67
N LEU A 47 12.05 4.12 -10.23
CA LEU A 47 13.14 3.16 -9.99
C LEU A 47 14.09 3.03 -11.20
N GLY A 48 14.12 4.04 -12.07
CA GLY A 48 15.15 4.20 -13.11
C GLY A 48 14.78 3.64 -14.48
N SER A 49 13.52 3.31 -14.72
CA SER A 49 13.00 2.99 -16.07
C SER A 49 11.57 3.50 -16.18
N SER A 50 11.16 3.92 -17.38
CA SER A 50 9.87 4.60 -17.64
C SER A 50 8.61 3.83 -17.20
N ARG A 51 8.73 2.53 -16.91
CA ARG A 51 7.65 1.69 -16.37
C ARG A 51 7.96 1.05 -15.01
N SER A 52 9.13 1.36 -14.45
CA SER A 52 9.60 0.80 -13.19
C SER A 52 9.32 1.79 -12.08
N VAL A 53 8.13 1.68 -11.48
CA VAL A 53 7.74 2.45 -10.31
C VAL A 53 7.60 1.57 -9.08
N GLY A 54 7.74 2.15 -7.89
CA GLY A 54 7.56 1.43 -6.62
C GLY A 54 7.18 2.37 -5.48
N TRP A 55 6.70 1.81 -4.39
CA TRP A 55 6.33 2.55 -3.18
C TRP A 55 7.18 2.09 -2.01
N LEU A 56 7.59 2.99 -1.13
CA LEU A 56 8.26 2.57 0.10
C LEU A 56 7.29 1.76 0.97
N SER A 57 7.73 0.59 1.43
CA SER A 57 6.95 -0.27 2.31
C SER A 57 6.48 0.48 3.56
N THR A 58 7.34 1.33 4.13
CA THR A 58 7.05 2.14 5.30
C THR A 58 5.95 3.18 5.05
N GLU A 59 5.92 3.82 3.88
CA GLU A 59 4.86 4.78 3.51
C GLU A 59 3.53 4.08 3.27
N ILE A 60 3.54 2.91 2.62
CA ILE A 60 2.33 2.11 2.45
C ILE A 60 1.78 1.66 3.80
N SER A 61 2.64 1.18 4.69
CA SER A 61 2.25 0.84 6.07
C SER A 61 1.68 2.04 6.81
N ALA A 62 2.33 3.21 6.73
CA ALA A 62 1.85 4.45 7.35
C ALA A 62 0.48 4.86 6.78
N TRP A 63 0.28 4.77 5.47
CA TRP A 63 -1.00 5.05 4.82
C TRP A 63 -2.10 4.07 5.27
N ILE A 64 -1.80 2.77 5.42
CA ILE A 64 -2.75 1.78 5.94
C ILE A 64 -3.17 2.16 7.36
N LEU A 65 -2.21 2.49 8.23
CA LEU A 65 -2.46 2.86 9.62
C LEU A 65 -3.20 4.19 9.77
N SER A 66 -3.09 5.09 8.79
CA SER A 66 -3.79 6.37 8.80
C SER A 66 -5.26 6.27 8.37
N ARG A 67 -5.73 5.11 7.88
CA ARG A 67 -7.11 4.96 7.40
C ARG A 67 -8.10 4.94 8.57
N PRO A 68 -9.15 5.77 8.54
CA PRO A 68 -10.19 5.68 9.55
C PRO A 68 -10.96 4.36 9.39
N ARG A 69 -11.34 3.76 10.52
CA ARG A 69 -12.27 2.64 10.52
C ARG A 69 -13.64 3.13 10.09
N VAL A 70 -14.21 2.51 9.07
CA VAL A 70 -15.60 2.78 8.68
C VAL A 70 -16.50 2.15 9.74
N GLN A 71 -17.25 2.98 10.47
CA GLN A 71 -18.36 2.49 11.27
C GLN A 71 -19.48 2.12 10.31
N LEU A 72 -19.71 0.82 10.15
CA LEU A 72 -20.90 0.32 9.48
C LEU A 72 -22.08 0.68 10.39
N ARG A 73 -22.75 1.80 10.13
CA ARG A 73 -23.98 2.12 10.84
C ARG A 73 -24.94 0.98 10.58
N GLY A 74 -25.33 0.27 11.65
CA GLY A 74 -26.49 -0.60 11.62
C GLY A 74 -27.66 0.25 11.14
N ARG A 75 -28.13 -0.02 9.94
CA ARG A 75 -29.37 0.53 9.42
C ARG A 75 -30.48 0.00 10.32
N HIS A 76 -30.77 0.71 11.40
CA HIS A 76 -32.03 0.55 12.11
C HIS A 76 -33.12 1.16 11.23
N ASN A 77 -34.07 0.32 10.88
CA ASN A 77 -35.29 0.63 10.15
C ASN A 77 -36.19 1.54 10.99
N ASN A 78 -36.96 2.42 10.34
CA ASN A 78 -38.44 2.40 10.26
C ASN A 78 -38.93 3.83 9.96
N ASP A 79 -39.44 4.06 8.75
CA ASP A 79 -40.43 5.08 8.40
C ASP A 79 -41.39 4.45 7.37
#